data_AF-A0A290Z8S6-F1
#
_entry.id   AF-A0A290Z8S6-F1
#
_cell.length_a   1.000
_cell.length_b   1.000
_cell.length_c   1.000
_cell.angle_alpha   90.00
_cell.angle_beta   90.00
_cell.angle_gamma   90.00
#
_symmetry.space_group_name_H-M   'P 1'
#
loop_
_entity.id
_entity.type
_entity.pdbx_description
1 polymer ?
#
loop_
_entity_poly.entity_id
_entity_poly.type
_entity_poly.pdbx_seq_one_letter_code
_entity_poly.pdbx_strand_id
1 'polypeptide(L)'
;MVPVRDAVRRLGEVVGWDGLSHAVTRWDLVEARLGFALPGDYRELLDVFPPGSFRTALGSTLTITPPLLVDGAPDQLWQFQTELRELADWKREHPGDVPHPLLPDPLGLVPWGRGDQTCLLWARRSVDPDSWTVVASNGGLWRRGDEPVVEEFDCGAAEFLLGIVTGDLVSRVLDPVGERRPGGVSAVSGAFAPLDRQLWSRWHHKDETLTSQR
;
A
#
# COMPACT_ATOMS: atom_id res chain seq x y z
N MET A 1 -10.06 19.80 3.19
CA MET A 1 -9.03 19.24 2.28
C MET A 1 -7.70 19.81 2.74
N VAL A 2 -6.92 18.99 3.43
CA VAL A 2 -5.55 19.34 3.83
C VAL A 2 -4.70 19.28 2.56
N PRO A 3 -3.87 20.30 2.23
CA PRO A 3 -2.98 20.21 1.09
C PRO A 3 -2.11 18.94 1.17
N VAL A 4 -1.85 18.26 0.04
CA VAL A 4 -1.06 17.01 -0.02
C VAL A 4 0.24 17.07 0.80
N ARG A 5 0.98 18.20 0.70
CA ARG A 5 2.24 18.43 1.42
C ARG A 5 2.11 18.43 2.94
N ASP A 6 0.92 18.69 3.47
CA ASP A 6 0.70 18.71 4.90
C ASP A 6 0.52 17.29 5.47
N ALA A 7 -0.02 16.33 4.70
CA ALA A 7 -0.27 14.98 5.22
C ALA A 7 1.02 14.18 5.47
N VAL A 8 1.96 14.17 4.50
CA VAL A 8 3.25 13.45 4.65
C VAL A 8 4.08 14.05 5.78
N ARG A 9 4.16 15.39 5.85
CA ARG A 9 4.85 16.09 6.95
C ARG A 9 4.25 15.73 8.30
N ARG A 10 2.92 15.80 8.44
CA ARG A 10 2.23 15.52 9.70
C ARG A 10 2.36 14.06 10.10
N LEU A 11 2.37 13.14 9.13
CA LEU A 11 2.68 11.73 9.37
C LEU A 11 4.09 11.58 9.96
N GLY A 12 5.10 12.27 9.39
CA GLY A 12 6.46 12.29 9.93
C GLY A 12 6.54 12.78 11.37
N GLU A 13 5.90 13.91 11.67
CA GLU A 13 5.78 14.48 13.02
C GLU A 13 5.14 13.47 14.00
N VAL A 14 4.07 12.80 13.57
CA VAL A 14 3.29 11.85 14.39
C VAL A 14 4.08 10.58 14.70
N VAL A 15 4.79 10.01 13.73
CA VAL A 15 5.58 8.77 13.93
C VAL A 15 6.96 9.03 14.50
N GLY A 16 7.38 10.29 14.59
CA GLY A 16 8.71 10.70 15.05
C GLY A 16 9.81 10.47 14.00
N TRP A 17 9.47 10.60 12.71
CA TRP A 17 10.42 10.47 11.60
C TRP A 17 10.79 11.85 11.04
N ASP A 18 12.08 12.16 11.05
CA ASP A 18 12.66 13.41 10.55
C ASP A 18 13.68 13.20 9.41
N GLY A 19 13.83 11.95 8.95
CA GLY A 19 14.75 11.56 7.89
C GLY A 19 14.18 11.66 6.48
N LEU A 20 15.00 11.23 5.52
CA LEU A 20 14.59 11.04 4.11
C LEU A 20 14.71 9.57 3.72
N SER A 21 13.96 9.19 2.70
CA SER A 21 14.06 7.87 2.12
C SER A 21 15.44 7.65 1.52
N HIS A 22 15.99 6.47 1.75
CA HIS A 22 17.20 6.04 1.09
C HIS A 22 16.95 5.33 -0.24
N ALA A 23 15.70 4.99 -0.54
CA ALA A 23 15.29 4.37 -1.78
C ALA A 23 14.90 5.46 -2.76
N VAL A 24 15.61 5.54 -3.89
CA VAL A 24 15.34 6.51 -4.94
C VAL A 24 14.56 5.82 -6.06
N THR A 25 13.37 6.32 -6.35
CA THR A 25 12.49 5.73 -7.37
C THR A 25 12.49 6.58 -8.64
N ARG A 26 12.72 5.92 -9.78
CA ARG A 26 12.59 6.52 -11.11
C ARG A 26 11.12 6.52 -11.54
N TRP A 27 10.36 7.47 -11.02
CA TRP A 27 8.92 7.59 -11.25
C TRP A 27 8.55 7.70 -12.73
N ASP A 28 9.39 8.35 -13.53
CA ASP A 28 9.24 8.42 -14.98
C ASP A 28 9.17 7.04 -15.64
N LEU A 29 9.99 6.09 -15.18
CA LEU A 29 9.99 4.71 -15.68
C LEU A 29 8.80 3.90 -15.15
N VAL A 30 8.43 4.11 -13.89
CA VAL A 30 7.27 3.45 -13.26
C VAL A 30 5.99 3.80 -14.01
N GLU A 31 5.76 5.09 -14.22
CA GLU A 31 4.55 5.60 -14.87
C GLU A 31 4.51 5.26 -16.36
N ALA A 32 5.67 5.27 -17.04
CA ALA A 32 5.77 4.80 -18.42
C ALA A 32 5.40 3.30 -18.54
N ARG A 33 5.80 2.47 -17.57
CA ARG A 33 5.48 1.04 -17.55
C ARG A 33 4.02 0.77 -17.19
N LEU A 34 3.44 1.57 -16.29
CA LEU A 34 2.02 1.49 -15.92
C LEU A 34 1.09 2.03 -17.02
N GLY A 35 1.56 2.99 -17.82
CA GLY A 35 0.76 3.72 -18.81
C GLY A 35 -0.10 4.84 -18.21
N PHE A 36 0.13 5.20 -16.95
CA PHE A 36 -0.56 6.29 -16.24
C PHE A 36 0.30 6.81 -15.09
N ALA A 37 0.03 8.05 -14.68
CA ALA A 37 0.67 8.65 -13.52
C ALA A 37 0.10 8.11 -12.20
N LEU A 38 0.91 8.13 -11.15
CA LEU A 38 0.50 7.76 -9.78
C LEU A 38 0.12 9.00 -8.95
N PRO A 39 -0.58 8.84 -7.82
CA PRO A 39 -0.87 9.96 -6.92
C PRO A 39 0.40 10.67 -6.44
N GLY A 40 0.38 12.00 -6.39
CA GLY A 40 1.53 12.80 -5.97
C GLY A 40 1.91 12.61 -4.50
N ASP A 41 0.91 12.41 -3.64
CA ASP A 41 1.12 12.18 -2.21
C ASP A 41 1.83 10.84 -1.93
N TYR A 42 1.58 9.81 -2.75
CA TYR A 42 2.27 8.53 -2.70
C TYR A 42 3.75 8.66 -3.10
N ARG A 43 4.05 9.44 -4.15
CA ARG A 43 5.44 9.69 -4.53
C ARG A 43 6.19 10.45 -3.43
N GLU A 44 5.58 11.50 -2.87
CA GLU A 44 6.14 12.28 -1.77
C GLU A 44 6.34 11.42 -0.51
N LEU A 45 5.38 10.54 -0.19
CA LEU A 45 5.49 9.58 0.89
C LEU A 45 6.76 8.73 0.75
N LEU A 46 7.06 8.20 -0.44
CA LEU A 46 8.24 7.36 -0.66
C LEU A 46 9.55 8.14 -0.80
N ASP A 47 9.49 9.44 -1.06
CA ASP A 47 10.66 10.33 -1.00
C ASP A 47 11.07 10.62 0.47
N VAL A 48 10.09 10.67 1.38
CA VAL A 48 10.31 10.93 2.82
C VAL A 48 10.57 9.66 3.61
N PHE A 49 9.76 8.62 3.39
CA PHE A 49 9.82 7.38 4.14
C PHE A 49 10.56 6.30 3.34
N PRO A 50 11.62 5.69 3.90
CA PRO A 50 12.22 4.52 3.28
C PRO A 50 11.23 3.34 3.26
N PRO A 51 11.53 2.29 2.47
CA PRO A 51 10.79 1.03 2.57
C PRO A 51 10.67 0.63 4.03
N GLY A 52 9.48 0.23 4.48
CA GLY A 52 9.27 -0.02 5.91
C GLY A 52 7.83 -0.34 6.24
N SER A 53 7.56 -0.40 7.54
CA SER A 53 6.25 -0.77 8.06
C SER A 53 5.68 0.30 8.99
N PHE A 54 4.40 0.60 8.83
CA PHE A 54 3.60 1.41 9.72
C PHE A 54 2.71 0.51 10.58
N ARG A 55 2.61 0.79 11.87
CA ARG A 55 1.67 0.13 12.78
C ARG A 55 0.39 0.96 12.86
N THR A 56 -0.76 0.33 12.62
CA THR A 56 -2.07 0.98 12.81
C THR A 56 -2.31 1.27 14.30
N ALA A 57 -3.22 2.19 14.62
CA ALA A 57 -3.63 2.44 16.00
C ALA A 57 -4.21 1.21 16.70
N LEU A 58 -4.71 0.23 15.93
CA LEU A 58 -5.31 -1.01 16.41
C LEU A 58 -4.37 -2.23 16.35
N GLY A 59 -3.15 -2.06 15.84
CA GLY A 59 -2.05 -3.01 16.00
C GLY A 59 -1.63 -3.78 14.76
N SER A 60 -2.38 -3.73 13.67
CA SER A 60 -1.99 -4.31 12.38
C SER A 60 -0.76 -3.63 11.79
N THR A 61 -0.04 -4.35 10.94
CA THR A 61 1.16 -3.83 10.28
C THR A 61 0.90 -3.59 8.80
N LEU A 62 1.21 -2.39 8.32
CA LEU A 62 1.15 -2.01 6.91
C LEU A 62 2.56 -1.82 6.37
N THR A 63 2.94 -2.60 5.37
CA THR A 63 4.24 -2.52 4.71
C THR A 63 4.13 -1.71 3.42
N ILE A 64 4.88 -0.61 3.36
CA ILE A 64 4.94 0.32 2.25
C ILE A 64 6.37 0.31 1.72
N THR A 65 6.51 0.08 0.42
CA THR A 65 7.82 -0.03 -0.23
C THR A 65 7.74 0.55 -1.64
N PRO A 66 8.85 1.10 -2.16
CA PRO A 66 8.91 1.52 -3.55
C PRO A 66 8.81 0.33 -4.51
N PRO A 67 8.45 0.59 -5.79
CA PRO A 67 8.45 -0.43 -6.83
C PRO A 67 9.78 -1.20 -6.89
N LEU A 68 9.71 -2.52 -6.99
CA LEU A 68 10.88 -3.38 -7.12
C LEU A 68 11.50 -3.27 -8.51
N LEU A 69 12.83 -3.48 -8.63
CA LEU A 69 13.46 -3.59 -9.95
C LEU A 69 13.28 -4.99 -10.52
N VAL A 70 12.76 -5.03 -11.74
CA VAL A 70 12.63 -6.20 -12.59
C VAL A 70 13.43 -5.90 -13.85
N ASP A 71 14.47 -6.68 -14.12
CA ASP A 71 15.36 -6.52 -15.28
C ASP A 71 15.95 -5.10 -15.39
N GLY A 72 16.30 -4.51 -14.24
CA GLY A 72 16.89 -3.17 -14.15
C GLY A 72 15.89 -2.01 -14.25
N ALA A 73 14.59 -2.27 -14.37
CA ALA A 73 13.54 -1.25 -14.42
C ALA A 73 12.52 -1.42 -13.28
N PRO A 74 12.00 -0.33 -12.68
CA PRO A 74 11.03 -0.43 -11.61
C PRO A 74 9.67 -0.93 -12.13
N ASP A 75 9.07 -1.90 -11.44
CA ASP A 75 7.79 -2.51 -11.79
C ASP A 75 6.86 -2.62 -10.58
N GLN A 76 5.89 -1.70 -10.52
CA GLN A 76 4.88 -1.64 -9.48
C GLN A 76 3.97 -2.88 -9.49
N LEU A 77 3.50 -3.34 -10.66
CA LEU A 77 2.50 -4.42 -10.70
C LEU A 77 3.12 -5.78 -10.42
N TRP A 78 4.35 -6.00 -10.92
CA TRP A 78 5.06 -7.25 -10.65
C TRP A 78 5.23 -7.50 -9.16
N GLN A 79 5.50 -6.43 -8.41
CA GLN A 79 5.63 -6.48 -6.97
C GLN A 79 4.39 -7.06 -6.29
N PHE A 80 3.16 -6.84 -6.80
CA PHE A 80 1.88 -7.26 -6.20
C PHE A 80 1.14 -8.35 -7.00
N GLN A 81 1.85 -9.10 -7.84
CA GLN A 81 1.23 -10.08 -8.74
C GLN A 81 0.43 -11.17 -8.02
N THR A 82 0.82 -11.55 -6.81
CA THR A 82 0.13 -12.58 -6.03
C THR A 82 -1.18 -12.04 -5.49
N GLU A 83 -1.15 -10.86 -4.87
CA GLU A 83 -2.33 -10.21 -4.30
C GLU A 83 -3.36 -9.88 -5.38
N LEU A 84 -2.91 -9.38 -6.54
CA LEU A 84 -3.80 -9.13 -7.67
C LEU A 84 -4.44 -10.41 -8.21
N ARG A 85 -3.70 -11.52 -8.25
CA ARG A 85 -4.24 -12.82 -8.68
C ARG A 85 -5.27 -13.34 -7.69
N GLU A 86 -4.95 -13.33 -6.39
CA GLU A 86 -5.85 -13.79 -5.34
C GLU A 86 -7.14 -12.96 -5.28
N LEU A 87 -7.04 -11.64 -5.45
CA LEU A 87 -8.21 -10.76 -5.51
C LEU A 87 -9.05 -11.02 -6.76
N ALA A 88 -8.42 -11.29 -7.91
CA ALA A 88 -9.13 -11.64 -9.14
C ALA A 88 -9.84 -12.99 -9.03
N ASP A 89 -9.20 -13.98 -8.42
CA ASP A 89 -9.78 -15.29 -8.15
C ASP A 89 -10.99 -15.16 -7.20
N TRP A 90 -10.85 -14.38 -6.12
CA TRP A 90 -11.95 -14.08 -5.21
C TRP A 90 -13.12 -13.39 -5.94
N LYS A 91 -12.86 -12.33 -6.71
CA LYS A 91 -13.90 -11.61 -7.46
C LYS A 91 -14.64 -12.50 -8.45
N ARG A 92 -13.95 -13.46 -9.09
CA ARG A 92 -14.56 -14.41 -10.01
C ARG A 92 -15.57 -15.33 -9.31
N GLU A 93 -15.30 -15.71 -8.07
CA GLU A 93 -16.15 -16.59 -7.25
C GLU A 93 -17.23 -15.81 -6.50
N HIS A 94 -16.92 -14.58 -6.11
CA HIS A 94 -17.76 -13.71 -5.29
C HIS A 94 -17.82 -12.27 -5.88
N PRO A 95 -18.42 -12.08 -7.07
CA PRO A 95 -18.38 -10.79 -7.78
C PRO A 95 -19.04 -9.64 -7.03
N GLY A 96 -19.99 -9.92 -6.14
CA GLY A 96 -20.65 -8.91 -5.31
C GLY A 96 -19.76 -8.32 -4.21
N ASP A 97 -18.71 -9.04 -3.80
CA ASP A 97 -17.83 -8.61 -2.72
C ASP A 97 -16.76 -7.61 -3.18
N VAL A 98 -16.43 -7.64 -4.48
CA VAL A 98 -15.44 -6.78 -5.11
C VAL A 98 -16.10 -6.07 -6.29
N PRO A 99 -16.82 -4.95 -6.05
CA PRO A 99 -17.55 -4.25 -7.10
C PRO A 99 -16.61 -3.56 -8.12
N HIS A 100 -15.36 -3.28 -7.72
CA HIS A 100 -14.39 -2.58 -8.55
C HIS A 100 -13.87 -3.39 -9.73
N PRO A 101 -13.61 -2.78 -10.89
CA PRO A 101 -12.81 -3.42 -11.94
C PRO A 101 -11.39 -3.71 -11.42
N LEU A 102 -10.75 -4.71 -12.03
CA LEU A 102 -9.36 -5.08 -11.75
C LEU A 102 -8.52 -4.91 -13.02
N LEU A 103 -7.22 -4.66 -12.87
CA LEU A 103 -6.30 -4.60 -14.00
C LEU A 103 -6.38 -5.90 -14.84
N PRO A 104 -6.32 -5.82 -16.19
CA PRO A 104 -5.90 -4.67 -17.00
C PRO A 104 -7.02 -3.70 -17.40
N ASP A 105 -8.20 -3.74 -16.77
CA ASP A 105 -9.24 -2.73 -17.02
C ASP A 105 -8.69 -1.30 -16.80
N PRO A 106 -9.01 -0.31 -17.65
CA PRO A 106 -8.51 1.06 -17.53
C PRO A 106 -8.89 1.78 -16.22
N LEU A 107 -9.92 1.33 -15.51
CA LEU A 107 -10.30 1.83 -14.18
C LEU A 107 -9.96 0.85 -13.06
N GLY A 108 -9.22 -0.21 -13.40
CA GLY A 108 -8.85 -1.29 -12.49
C GLY A 108 -8.07 -0.81 -11.27
N LEU A 109 -8.28 -1.49 -10.14
CA LEU A 109 -7.57 -1.21 -8.90
C LEU A 109 -6.05 -1.34 -9.06
N VAL A 110 -5.30 -0.39 -8.51
CA VAL A 110 -3.81 -0.36 -8.59
C VAL A 110 -3.22 -0.58 -7.20
N PRO A 111 -2.43 -1.64 -6.97
CA PRO A 111 -1.89 -1.93 -5.65
C PRO A 111 -0.70 -1.01 -5.30
N TRP A 112 -0.60 -0.63 -4.03
CA TRP A 112 0.46 0.28 -3.55
C TRP A 112 1.00 -0.06 -2.15
N GLY A 113 0.34 -0.94 -1.41
CA GLY A 113 0.79 -1.36 -0.08
C GLY A 113 0.24 -2.73 0.33
N ARG A 114 0.81 -3.29 1.40
CA ARG A 114 0.38 -4.56 2.00
C ARG A 114 0.04 -4.35 3.46
N GLY A 115 -0.95 -5.06 3.97
CA GLY A 115 -1.03 -5.41 5.38
C GLY A 115 -0.66 -6.87 5.61
N ASP A 116 -0.84 -7.36 6.84
CA ASP A 116 -0.50 -8.73 7.21
C ASP A 116 -1.25 -9.79 6.36
N GLN A 117 -2.51 -9.54 6.03
CA GLN A 117 -3.35 -10.39 5.17
C GLN A 117 -4.21 -9.55 4.22
N THR A 118 -3.77 -8.32 3.94
CA THR A 118 -4.55 -7.34 3.19
C THR A 118 -3.67 -6.66 2.14
N CYS A 119 -4.33 -6.07 1.15
CA CYS A 119 -3.68 -5.23 0.15
C CYS A 119 -4.32 -3.84 0.18
N LEU A 120 -3.48 -2.82 0.00
CA LEU A 120 -3.91 -1.45 -0.21
C LEU A 120 -3.84 -1.15 -1.71
N LEU A 121 -4.95 -0.67 -2.25
CA LEU A 121 -5.12 -0.36 -3.66
C LEU A 121 -5.65 1.06 -3.85
N TRP A 122 -5.52 1.58 -5.06
CA TRP A 122 -6.15 2.80 -5.54
C TRP A 122 -7.39 2.46 -6.36
N ALA A 123 -8.51 3.10 -6.04
CA ALA A 123 -9.63 3.21 -6.97
C ALA A 123 -9.42 4.42 -7.88
N ARG A 124 -9.28 4.15 -9.19
CA ARG A 124 -9.03 5.17 -10.22
C ARG A 124 -10.31 5.91 -10.59
N ARG A 125 -10.72 6.85 -9.75
CA ARG A 125 -12.00 7.60 -9.90
C ARG A 125 -12.02 8.53 -11.10
N SER A 126 -10.86 8.98 -11.56
CA SER A 126 -10.73 9.90 -12.69
C SER A 126 -9.38 9.75 -13.38
N VAL A 127 -9.16 10.55 -14.44
CA VAL A 127 -7.87 10.67 -15.11
C VAL A 127 -6.81 11.40 -14.28
N ASP A 128 -7.24 12.18 -13.28
CA ASP A 128 -6.36 12.86 -12.34
C ASP A 128 -5.97 11.89 -11.20
N PRO A 129 -4.69 11.49 -11.08
CA PRO A 129 -4.25 10.57 -10.04
C PRO A 129 -4.42 11.13 -8.62
N ASP A 130 -4.39 12.44 -8.44
CA ASP A 130 -4.55 13.06 -7.12
C ASP A 130 -6.00 13.00 -6.61
N SER A 131 -6.94 12.59 -7.47
CA SER A 131 -8.33 12.32 -7.10
C SER A 131 -8.60 10.85 -6.76
N TRP A 132 -7.59 9.98 -6.76
CA TRP A 132 -7.76 8.56 -6.50
C TRP A 132 -7.93 8.29 -5.00
N THR A 133 -8.75 7.32 -4.67
CA THR A 133 -9.13 7.01 -3.28
C THR A 133 -8.54 5.67 -2.85
N VAL A 134 -8.16 5.53 -1.58
CA VAL A 134 -7.68 4.26 -1.03
C VAL A 134 -8.80 3.21 -1.00
N VAL A 135 -8.41 1.98 -1.31
CA VAL A 135 -9.18 0.77 -1.09
C VAL A 135 -8.33 -0.19 -0.26
N ALA A 136 -8.84 -0.64 0.88
CA ALA A 136 -8.29 -1.78 1.60
C ALA A 136 -9.04 -3.04 1.18
N SER A 137 -8.32 -4.13 0.92
CA SER A 137 -8.95 -5.42 0.64
C SER A 137 -8.28 -6.58 1.36
N ASN A 138 -9.10 -7.53 1.84
CA ASN A 138 -8.66 -8.84 2.34
C ASN A 138 -9.08 -9.97 1.37
N GLY A 139 -9.45 -9.63 0.13
CA GLY A 139 -9.90 -10.58 -0.88
C GLY A 139 -8.76 -11.49 -1.31
N GLY A 140 -8.84 -12.76 -0.91
CA GLY A 140 -7.82 -13.76 -1.20
C GLY A 140 -7.96 -15.01 -0.35
N LEU A 141 -7.00 -15.92 -0.49
CA LEU A 141 -7.05 -17.27 0.12
C LEU A 141 -7.05 -17.24 1.64
N TRP A 142 -6.54 -16.16 2.24
CA TRP A 142 -6.36 -16.03 3.68
C TRP A 142 -7.51 -15.30 4.39
N ARG A 143 -8.58 -14.95 3.69
CA ARG A 143 -9.73 -14.27 4.29
C ARG A 143 -10.33 -15.09 5.44
N ARG A 144 -10.62 -14.41 6.54
CA ARG A 144 -11.29 -14.97 7.71
C ARG A 144 -12.50 -14.12 8.10
N GLY A 145 -13.54 -14.77 8.58
CA GLY A 145 -14.73 -14.11 9.14
C GLY A 145 -15.69 -13.52 8.10
N ASP A 146 -16.58 -12.65 8.58
CA ASP A 146 -17.68 -12.05 7.82
C ASP A 146 -17.44 -10.57 7.51
N GLU A 147 -16.21 -10.09 7.73
CA GLU A 147 -15.82 -8.70 7.46
C GLU A 147 -15.94 -8.39 5.96
N PRO A 148 -16.19 -7.12 5.58
CA PRO A 148 -16.22 -6.74 4.17
C PRO A 148 -14.92 -7.12 3.47
N VAL A 149 -15.01 -7.49 2.19
CA VAL A 149 -13.83 -7.84 1.39
C VAL A 149 -13.07 -6.62 0.92
N VAL A 150 -13.79 -5.51 0.78
CA VAL A 150 -13.34 -4.24 0.26
C VAL A 150 -13.89 -3.14 1.16
N GLU A 151 -13.04 -2.19 1.51
CA GLU A 151 -13.40 -0.96 2.21
C GLU A 151 -12.74 0.22 1.53
N GLU A 152 -13.53 1.23 1.20
CA GLU A 152 -13.08 2.44 0.50
C GLU A 152 -12.89 3.59 1.49
N PHE A 153 -11.88 4.43 1.23
CA PHE A 153 -11.58 5.61 2.01
C PHE A 153 -11.40 6.79 1.07
N ASP A 154 -12.18 7.86 1.29
CA ASP A 154 -12.17 9.08 0.47
C ASP A 154 -10.97 9.98 0.79
N CYS A 155 -9.76 9.44 0.59
CA CYS A 155 -8.48 10.11 0.86
C CYS A 155 -7.33 9.45 0.05
N GLY A 156 -6.22 10.18 -0.03
CA GLY A 156 -4.96 9.71 -0.62
C GLY A 156 -4.13 8.84 0.32
N ALA A 157 -2.92 8.46 -0.10
CA ALA A 157 -2.02 7.54 0.60
C ALA A 157 -1.56 8.08 1.93
N ALA A 158 -1.10 9.33 1.91
CA ALA A 158 -0.52 9.97 3.08
C ALA A 158 -1.58 10.25 4.14
N GLU A 159 -2.76 10.72 3.71
CA GLU A 159 -3.89 10.97 4.60
C GLU A 159 -4.46 9.67 5.17
N PHE A 160 -4.55 8.60 4.37
CA PHE A 160 -4.95 7.29 4.84
C PHE A 160 -4.00 6.74 5.91
N LEU A 161 -2.69 6.75 5.66
CA LEU A 161 -1.70 6.28 6.62
C LEU A 161 -1.73 7.12 7.90
N LEU A 162 -1.78 8.45 7.78
CA LEU A 162 -1.92 9.35 8.93
C LEU A 162 -3.15 8.97 9.76
N GLY A 163 -4.32 8.84 9.14
CA GLY A 163 -5.56 8.53 9.84
C GLY A 163 -5.56 7.15 10.49
N ILE A 164 -5.05 6.11 9.81
CA ILE A 164 -5.00 4.75 10.35
C ILE A 164 -3.97 4.62 11.49
N VAL A 165 -2.85 5.35 11.40
CA VAL A 165 -1.82 5.37 12.45
C VAL A 165 -2.28 6.14 13.69
N THR A 166 -3.00 7.25 13.53
CA THR A 166 -3.57 8.02 14.65
C THR A 166 -4.83 7.40 15.23
N GLY A 167 -5.53 6.58 14.45
CA GLY A 167 -6.84 6.03 14.78
C GLY A 167 -8.01 6.96 14.43
N ASP A 168 -7.74 8.06 13.72
CA ASP A 168 -8.79 8.92 13.14
C ASP A 168 -9.56 8.20 12.01
N LEU A 169 -8.90 7.23 11.36
CA LEU A 169 -9.52 6.24 10.49
C LEU A 169 -9.46 4.86 11.14
N VAL A 170 -10.53 4.09 10.97
CA VAL A 170 -10.63 2.69 11.41
C VAL A 170 -11.05 1.87 10.21
N SER A 171 -10.38 0.74 9.99
CA SER A 171 -10.73 -0.20 8.93
C SER A 171 -11.14 -1.55 9.51
N ARG A 172 -12.29 -2.05 9.09
CA ARG A 172 -12.73 -3.42 9.42
C ARG A 172 -11.96 -4.47 8.62
N VAL A 173 -11.46 -4.08 7.45
CA VAL A 173 -10.62 -4.94 6.61
C VAL A 173 -9.22 -5.12 7.22
N LEU A 174 -8.60 -4.03 7.68
CA LEU A 174 -7.24 -4.08 8.24
C LEU A 174 -7.21 -4.52 9.70
N ASP A 175 -8.21 -4.14 10.50
CA ASP A 175 -8.25 -4.35 11.94
C ASP A 175 -9.59 -5.00 12.37
N PRO A 176 -9.84 -6.26 11.99
CA PRO A 176 -11.10 -6.95 12.27
C PRO A 176 -11.35 -7.09 13.77
N VAL A 177 -12.61 -6.95 14.19
CA VAL A 177 -13.00 -6.77 15.62
C VAL A 177 -12.54 -7.94 16.50
N GLY A 178 -12.44 -9.15 15.94
CA GLY A 178 -12.05 -10.38 16.66
C GLY A 178 -10.55 -10.59 16.86
N GLU A 179 -9.68 -9.87 16.14
CA GLU A 179 -8.21 -10.05 16.22
C GLU A 179 -7.53 -8.94 17.02
N ARG A 180 -8.32 -8.03 17.58
CA ARG A 180 -7.84 -6.91 18.39
C ARG A 180 -7.11 -7.45 19.63
N ARG A 181 -5.78 -7.34 19.66
CA ARG A 181 -4.99 -7.80 20.81
C ARG A 181 -5.40 -6.99 22.05
N PRO A 182 -5.77 -7.64 23.16
CA PRO A 182 -6.05 -6.93 24.40
C PRO A 182 -4.73 -6.38 24.96
N GLY A 183 -4.52 -5.07 24.82
CA GLY A 183 -3.33 -4.40 25.35
C GLY A 183 -2.90 -3.15 24.58
N GLY A 184 -3.67 -2.07 24.71
CA GLY A 184 -3.20 -0.69 24.56
C GLY A 184 -3.08 -0.14 23.14
N VAL A 185 -3.61 1.06 22.94
CA VAL A 185 -3.20 1.96 21.84
C VAL A 185 -1.69 2.08 21.92
N SER A 186 -0.96 1.59 20.92
CA SER A 186 0.49 1.75 20.87
C SER A 186 0.80 3.24 20.84
N ALA A 187 1.88 3.67 21.50
CA ALA A 187 2.32 5.05 21.36
C ALA A 187 2.54 5.33 19.88
N VAL A 188 1.89 6.37 19.36
CA VAL A 188 1.94 6.70 17.93
C VAL A 188 3.38 7.05 17.49
N SER A 189 4.17 7.58 18.42
CA SER A 189 5.61 7.72 18.29
C SER A 189 6.29 6.35 18.17
N GLY A 190 7.00 6.11 17.06
CA GLY A 190 7.60 4.81 16.75
C GLY A 190 6.66 3.82 16.06
N ALA A 191 5.50 4.28 15.57
CA ALA A 191 4.62 3.48 14.72
C ALA A 191 5.25 3.17 13.35
N PHE A 192 6.27 3.91 12.92
CA PHE A 192 7.03 3.61 11.72
C PHE A 192 8.35 2.88 12.04
N ALA A 193 8.57 1.76 11.35
CA ALA A 193 9.79 0.96 11.42
C ALA A 193 10.43 0.90 10.01
N PRO A 194 11.55 1.60 9.75
CA PRO A 194 12.22 1.55 8.47
C PRO A 194 12.89 0.19 8.27
N LEU A 195 12.82 -0.34 7.04
CA LEU A 195 13.62 -1.47 6.61
C LEU A 195 15.07 -1.01 6.41
N ASP A 196 16.02 -1.81 6.88
CA ASP A 196 17.44 -1.51 6.71
C ASP A 196 17.83 -1.43 5.21
N ARG A 197 18.72 -0.48 4.88
CA ARG A 197 19.18 -0.22 3.50
C ARG A 197 19.84 -1.45 2.86
N GLN A 198 20.62 -2.22 3.62
CA GLN A 198 21.30 -3.41 3.09
C GLN A 198 20.28 -4.53 2.85
N LEU A 199 19.30 -4.69 3.74
CA LEU A 199 18.20 -5.63 3.54
C LEU A 199 17.36 -5.25 2.31
N TRP A 200 17.01 -3.97 2.16
CA TRP A 200 16.29 -3.49 0.99
C TRP A 200 17.04 -3.77 -0.31
N SER A 201 18.35 -3.46 -0.36
CA SER A 201 19.18 -3.71 -1.56
C SER A 201 19.16 -5.17 -2.02
N ARG A 202 19.06 -6.13 -1.08
CA ARG A 202 18.98 -7.57 -1.36
C ARG A 202 17.61 -8.01 -1.91
N TRP A 203 16.54 -7.33 -1.51
CA TRP A 203 15.17 -7.64 -1.95
C TRP A 203 14.77 -6.90 -3.22
N HIS A 204 15.39 -5.74 -3.45
CA HIS A 204 15.05 -4.80 -4.53
C HIS A 204 15.49 -5.25 -5.93
N HIS A 205 16.39 -6.24 -6.03
CA HIS A 205 16.88 -6.78 -7.31
C HIS A 205 16.37 -8.19 -7.51
N LYS A 206 15.73 -8.44 -8.65
CA LYS A 206 15.55 -9.77 -9.18
C LYS A 206 16.37 -9.92 -10.46
N ASP A 207 17.44 -10.71 -10.38
CA ASP A 207 18.22 -11.12 -11.55
C ASP A 207 17.61 -12.37 -12.20
N GLU A 208 17.60 -12.43 -13.55
CA GLU A 208 17.08 -13.55 -14.35
C GLU A 208 17.82 -14.90 -14.15
N THR A 209 18.91 -14.94 -13.37
CA THR A 209 19.76 -16.13 -13.25
C THR A 209 19.10 -17.35 -12.60
N LEU A 210 17.86 -17.25 -12.13
CA LEU A 210 17.07 -18.37 -11.60
C LEU A 210 16.00 -18.92 -12.55
N THR A 211 15.84 -18.38 -13.77
CA THR A 211 14.87 -18.90 -14.76
C THR A 211 15.50 -19.80 -15.83
N SER A 212 16.75 -20.22 -15.65
CA SER A 212 17.41 -21.23 -16.50
C SER A 212 17.69 -22.53 -15.74
N GLN A 213 16.77 -22.98 -14.87
CA GLN A 213 16.69 -24.37 -14.41
C GLN A 213 15.22 -24.73 -14.12
N ARG A 214 14.42 -24.93 -15.17
CA ARG A 214 13.27 -25.83 -15.16
C ARG A 214 13.13 -26.50 -16.50
#